data_AF-A0AAE1ICY8-F1
#
_entry.id   AF-A0AAE1ICY8-F1
#
_cell.length_a   1.000
_cell.length_b   1.000
_cell.length_c   1.000
_cell.angle_alpha   90.00
_cell.angle_beta   90.00
_cell.angle_gamma   90.00
#
_symmetry.space_group_name_H-M   'P 1'
#
loop_
_entity.id
_entity.type
_entity.pdbx_description
1 polymer ?
#
loop_
_entity_poly.entity_id
_entity_poly.type
_entity_poly.pdbx_seq_one_letter_code
_entity_poly.pdbx_strand_id
1 'polypeptide(L)'
;MPEYTEDNVLSALKDISDGLSQRKAAQRWKVPRATLQKRLSGGVTRRQANEHKQRLSKDKEHHLAQWILASDDLGFPPSYQEVRDFAAKVVKAGGDDEPLGKAWLENFLRRNTQLKNVKWPHIKVVEGTP
;
A
#
# COMPACT_ATOMS: atom_id res chain seq x y z
N MET A 1 -6.37 16.76 -4.73
CA MET A 1 -5.12 15.95 -4.83
C MET A 1 -3.99 16.86 -5.32
N PRO A 2 -2.72 16.65 -4.95
CA PRO A 2 -1.63 17.38 -5.59
C PRO A 2 -1.64 17.13 -7.11
N GLU A 3 -1.25 18.13 -7.90
CA GLU A 3 -1.22 18.07 -9.37
C GLU A 3 -0.15 17.10 -9.92
N TYR A 4 0.75 16.62 -9.07
CA TYR A 4 1.87 15.75 -9.42
C TYR A 4 1.83 14.41 -8.65
N THR A 5 2.38 13.37 -9.27
CA THR A 5 2.49 12.01 -8.72
C THR A 5 3.89 11.73 -8.17
N GLU A 6 4.05 10.61 -7.45
CA GLU A 6 5.37 10.17 -6.99
C GLU A 6 6.30 9.86 -8.18
N ASP A 7 5.76 9.35 -9.30
CA ASP A 7 6.53 9.10 -10.52
C ASP A 7 7.10 10.40 -11.12
N ASN A 8 6.35 11.51 -11.04
CA ASN A 8 6.86 12.83 -11.43
C ASN A 8 8.01 13.27 -10.52
N VAL A 9 7.94 12.99 -9.22
CA VAL A 9 9.01 13.29 -8.26
C VAL A 9 10.25 12.44 -8.57
N LEU A 10 10.09 11.14 -8.80
CA LEU A 10 11.20 10.23 -9.13
C LEU A 10 11.87 10.61 -10.45
N SER A 11 11.08 10.93 -11.46
CA SER A 11 11.60 11.37 -12.77
C SER A 11 12.35 12.71 -12.66
N ALA A 12 11.84 13.65 -11.85
CA ALA A 12 12.52 14.91 -11.58
C ALA A 12 13.84 14.73 -10.82
N LEU A 13 13.90 13.80 -9.86
CA LEU A 13 15.13 13.48 -9.13
C LEU A 13 16.16 12.81 -10.05
N LYS A 14 15.72 11.94 -10.95
CA LYS A 14 16.57 11.33 -11.97
C LYS A 14 17.18 12.40 -12.89
N ASP A 15 16.35 13.30 -13.43
CA ASP A 15 16.84 14.41 -14.27
C ASP A 15 17.88 15.28 -13.52
N ILE A 16 17.70 15.50 -12.22
CA ILE A 16 18.68 16.23 -11.39
C ILE A 16 19.99 15.47 -11.28
N SER A 17 19.93 14.15 -11.10
CA SER A 17 21.11 13.28 -11.09
C SER A 17 21.82 13.27 -12.45
N ASP A 18 21.06 13.35 -13.55
CA ASP A 18 21.56 13.41 -14.92
C ASP A 18 22.08 14.82 -15.30
N GLY A 19 22.07 15.77 -14.36
CA GLY A 19 22.69 17.09 -14.50
C GLY A 19 21.73 18.26 -14.74
N LEU A 20 20.40 18.05 -14.75
CA LEU A 20 19.47 19.17 -14.78
C LEU A 20 19.47 19.92 -13.44
N SER A 21 19.33 21.24 -13.50
CA SER A 21 19.13 22.03 -12.29
C SER A 21 17.78 21.72 -11.64
N GLN A 22 17.71 21.77 -10.30
CA GLN A 22 16.47 21.53 -9.55
C GLN A 22 15.29 22.37 -10.05
N ARG A 23 15.55 23.62 -10.48
CA ARG A 23 14.54 24.53 -11.03
C ARG A 23 13.98 24.02 -12.36
N LYS A 24 14.85 23.56 -13.27
CA LYS A 24 14.43 23.02 -14.58
C LYS A 24 13.66 21.70 -14.40
N ALA A 25 14.13 20.81 -13.53
CA ALA A 25 13.44 19.57 -13.22
C ALA A 25 12.06 19.81 -12.58
N ALA A 26 11.97 20.72 -11.60
CA ALA A 26 10.70 21.12 -10.99
C ALA A 26 9.68 21.61 -12.03
N GLN A 27 10.10 22.49 -12.94
CA GLN A 27 9.24 23.02 -13.99
C GLN A 27 8.82 21.94 -14.99
N ARG A 28 9.77 21.10 -15.44
CA ARG A 28 9.52 20.03 -16.42
C ARG A 28 8.49 19.03 -15.93
N TRP A 29 8.58 18.63 -14.66
CA TRP A 29 7.72 17.60 -14.07
C TRP A 29 6.55 18.16 -13.27
N LYS A 30 6.36 19.49 -13.27
CA LYS A 30 5.34 20.21 -12.48
C LYS A 30 5.38 19.86 -10.98
N VAL A 31 6.56 19.58 -10.46
CA VAL A 31 6.77 19.26 -9.04
C VAL A 31 7.26 20.52 -8.32
N PRO A 32 6.65 20.92 -7.19
CA PRO A 32 7.17 22.03 -6.39
C PRO A 32 8.62 21.82 -5.99
N ARG A 33 9.46 22.85 -6.14
CA ARG A 33 10.88 22.78 -5.80
C ARG A 33 11.12 22.37 -4.34
N ALA A 34 10.27 22.83 -3.41
CA ALA A 34 10.34 22.46 -2.01
C ALA A 34 10.19 20.94 -1.80
N THR A 35 9.36 20.26 -2.61
CA THR A 35 9.23 18.80 -2.58
C THR A 35 10.53 18.14 -3.02
N LEU A 36 11.13 18.57 -4.15
CA LEU A 36 12.40 18.01 -4.62
C LEU A 36 13.55 18.25 -3.62
N GLN A 37 13.62 19.45 -3.05
CA GLN A 37 14.61 19.78 -2.03
C GLN A 37 14.48 18.88 -0.81
N LYS A 38 13.25 18.69 -0.30
CA LYS A 38 12.98 17.77 0.81
C LYS A 38 13.39 16.34 0.49
N ARG A 39 13.20 15.88 -0.74
CA ARG A 39 13.61 14.54 -1.17
C ARG A 39 15.12 14.38 -1.24
N LEU A 40 15.81 15.37 -1.81
CA LEU A 40 17.27 15.38 -1.88
C LEU A 40 17.92 15.44 -0.49
N SER A 41 17.26 16.06 0.48
CA SER A 41 17.70 16.07 1.89
C SER A 41 17.31 14.81 2.67
N GLY A 42 16.95 13.70 1.99
CA GLY A 42 16.61 12.42 2.62
C GLY A 42 15.17 12.33 3.15
N GLY A 43 14.29 13.28 2.84
CA GLY A 43 12.89 13.24 3.24
C GLY A 43 12.11 12.12 2.54
N VAL A 44 11.30 11.40 3.31
CA VAL A 44 10.45 10.31 2.81
C VAL A 44 9.02 10.76 2.51
N THR A 45 8.27 9.95 1.76
CA THR A 45 6.84 10.18 1.51
C THR A 45 6.09 10.14 2.85
N ARG A 46 4.90 10.76 2.89
CA ARG A 46 3.96 10.57 4.01
C ARG A 46 3.59 9.08 4.19
N ARG A 47 3.53 8.31 3.10
CA ARG A 47 3.25 6.86 3.13
C ARG A 47 4.36 6.11 3.88
N GLN A 48 5.62 6.32 3.46
CA GLN A 48 6.81 5.75 4.08
C GLN A 48 6.95 6.18 5.54
N ALA A 49 6.76 7.47 5.83
CA ALA A 49 6.78 7.96 7.21
C ALA A 49 5.75 7.26 8.11
N ASN A 50 4.64 6.77 7.55
CA ASN A 50 3.59 6.04 8.29
C ASN A 50 3.73 4.51 8.21
N GLU A 51 4.76 3.96 7.57
CA GLU A 51 4.95 2.50 7.47
C GLU A 51 5.08 1.86 8.85
N HIS A 52 5.80 2.49 9.79
CA HIS A 52 5.96 1.99 11.16
C HIS A 52 4.65 1.90 11.97
N LYS A 53 3.56 2.55 11.50
CA LYS A 53 2.25 2.50 12.16
C LYS A 53 1.37 1.36 11.64
N GLN A 54 1.84 0.62 10.63
CA GLN A 54 1.10 -0.50 10.06
C GLN A 54 1.34 -1.75 10.93
N ARG A 55 0.26 -2.52 11.16
CA ARG A 55 0.30 -3.77 11.92
C ARG A 55 1.15 -4.85 11.24
N LEU A 56 1.19 -4.81 9.91
CA LEU A 56 2.06 -5.66 9.10
C LEU A 56 3.15 -4.78 8.47
N SER A 57 4.37 -5.33 8.39
CA SER A 57 5.42 -4.70 7.59
C SER A 57 5.03 -4.71 6.12
N LYS A 58 5.64 -3.83 5.32
CA LYS A 58 5.43 -3.75 3.88
C LYS A 58 5.63 -5.11 3.19
N ASP A 59 6.64 -5.86 3.59
CA ASP A 59 6.93 -7.18 3.03
C ASP A 59 5.84 -8.19 3.40
N LYS A 60 5.35 -8.18 4.64
CA LYS A 60 4.23 -9.04 5.06
C LYS A 60 2.94 -8.70 4.30
N GLU A 61 2.65 -7.41 4.11
CA GLU A 61 1.52 -6.98 3.28
C GLU A 61 1.67 -7.42 1.82
N HIS A 62 2.89 -7.36 1.28
CA HIS A 62 3.17 -7.78 -0.08
C HIS A 62 2.90 -9.28 -0.27
N HIS A 63 3.41 -10.13 0.61
CA HIS A 63 3.16 -11.58 0.55
C HIS A 63 1.68 -11.91 0.74
N LEU A 64 0.98 -11.21 1.63
CA LEU A 64 -0.47 -11.39 1.80
C LEU A 64 -1.23 -11.01 0.52
N ALA A 65 -0.85 -9.92 -0.14
CA ALA A 65 -1.46 -9.53 -1.41
C ALA A 65 -1.15 -10.53 -2.54
N GLN A 66 0.06 -11.06 -2.62
CA GLN A 66 0.42 -12.11 -3.58
C GLN A 66 -0.39 -13.38 -3.36
N TRP A 67 -0.57 -13.78 -2.11
CA TRP A 67 -1.42 -14.93 -1.78
C TRP A 67 -2.87 -14.73 -2.22
N ILE A 68 -3.45 -13.54 -2.01
CA ILE A 68 -4.80 -13.22 -2.50
C ILE A 68 -4.87 -13.34 -4.03
N LEU A 69 -3.92 -12.73 -4.76
CA LEU A 69 -3.89 -12.78 -6.22
C LEU A 69 -3.74 -14.20 -6.75
N ALA A 70 -2.80 -14.98 -6.20
CA ALA A 70 -2.62 -16.38 -6.58
C ALA A 70 -3.89 -17.21 -6.33
N SER A 71 -4.63 -16.90 -5.26
CA SER A 71 -5.88 -17.59 -4.95
C SER A 71 -7.00 -17.22 -5.93
N ASP A 72 -7.10 -15.94 -6.32
CA ASP A 72 -8.02 -15.47 -7.36
C ASP A 72 -7.70 -16.07 -8.73
N ASP A 73 -6.41 -16.13 -9.11
CA ASP A 73 -5.94 -16.75 -10.36
C ASP A 73 -6.26 -18.25 -10.43
N LEU A 74 -6.25 -18.93 -9.29
CA LEU A 74 -6.67 -20.33 -9.16
C LEU A 74 -8.19 -20.51 -9.15
N GLY A 75 -8.97 -19.43 -9.16
CA GLY A 75 -10.43 -19.45 -9.14
C GLY A 75 -11.06 -19.58 -7.74
N PHE A 76 -10.26 -19.44 -6.68
CA PHE A 76 -10.70 -19.52 -5.28
C PHE A 76 -10.30 -18.26 -4.50
N PRO A 77 -10.84 -17.07 -4.85
CA PRO A 77 -10.51 -15.84 -4.16
C PRO A 77 -10.93 -15.92 -2.68
N PRO A 78 -10.06 -15.56 -1.73
CA PRO A 78 -10.38 -15.62 -0.31
C PRO A 78 -11.44 -14.58 0.04
N SER A 79 -12.26 -14.88 1.03
CA SER A 79 -13.19 -13.94 1.63
C SER A 79 -12.47 -12.88 2.47
N TYR A 80 -13.16 -11.77 2.76
CA TYR A 80 -12.67 -10.74 3.66
C TYR A 80 -12.33 -11.27 5.06
N GLN A 81 -13.09 -12.25 5.56
CA GLN A 81 -12.82 -12.86 6.85
C GLN A 81 -11.54 -13.68 6.82
N GLU A 82 -11.33 -14.51 5.79
CA GLU A 82 -10.11 -15.31 5.64
C GLU A 82 -8.86 -14.43 5.52
N VAL A 83 -8.94 -13.32 4.79
CA VAL A 83 -7.84 -12.35 4.71
C VAL A 83 -7.52 -11.77 6.09
N ARG A 84 -8.54 -11.41 6.87
CA ARG A 84 -8.34 -10.88 8.24
C ARG A 84 -7.76 -11.95 9.17
N ASP A 85 -8.24 -13.17 9.11
CA ASP A 85 -7.77 -14.27 9.94
C ASP A 85 -6.32 -14.62 9.63
N PHE A 86 -5.95 -14.64 8.34
CA PHE A 86 -4.58 -14.86 7.94
C PHE A 86 -3.69 -13.69 8.40
N ALA A 87 -4.09 -12.45 8.16
CA ALA A 87 -3.36 -11.29 8.65
C ALA A 87 -3.16 -11.33 10.18
N ALA A 88 -4.20 -11.69 10.95
CA ALA A 88 -4.11 -11.83 12.40
C ALA A 88 -3.09 -12.90 12.82
N LYS A 89 -3.06 -14.06 12.13
CA LYS A 89 -2.05 -15.10 12.36
C LYS A 89 -0.63 -14.60 12.10
N VAL A 90 -0.42 -13.80 11.04
CA VAL A 90 0.89 -13.23 10.70
C VAL A 90 1.35 -12.18 11.72
N VAL A 91 0.42 -11.39 12.26
CA VAL A 91 0.70 -10.43 13.34
C VAL A 91 1.05 -11.16 14.63
N LYS A 92 0.27 -12.18 15.00
CA LYS A 92 0.53 -13.04 16.17
C LYS A 92 1.88 -13.76 16.12
N ALA A 93 2.24 -14.30 14.96
CA ALA A 93 3.56 -14.90 14.75
C ALA A 93 4.72 -13.90 14.89
N GLY A 94 4.43 -12.59 14.75
CA GLY A 94 5.37 -11.50 14.99
C GLY A 94 5.46 -11.02 16.45
N GLY A 95 4.75 -11.67 17.38
CA GLY A 95 4.74 -11.31 18.80
C GLY A 95 3.69 -10.28 19.21
N ASP A 96 2.72 -9.99 18.34
CA ASP A 96 1.64 -9.04 18.58
C ASP A 96 0.29 -9.77 18.59
N ASP A 97 -0.34 -9.89 19.75
CA ASP A 97 -1.61 -10.62 19.93
C ASP A 97 -2.84 -9.70 19.94
N GLU A 98 -2.67 -8.41 19.64
CA GLU A 98 -3.81 -7.50 19.59
C GLU A 98 -4.69 -7.75 18.34
N PRO A 99 -6.01 -7.59 18.46
CA PRO A 99 -6.92 -7.77 17.34
C PRO A 99 -6.70 -6.70 16.25
N LEU A 100 -6.87 -7.10 14.99
CA LEU A 100 -6.87 -6.14 13.87
C LEU A 100 -8.09 -5.21 13.95
N GLY A 101 -7.84 -3.90 13.88
CA GLY A 101 -8.90 -2.89 13.91
C GLY A 101 -9.93 -3.04 12.78
N LYS A 102 -11.16 -2.55 12.99
CA LYS A 102 -12.30 -2.72 12.05
C LYS A 102 -11.96 -2.25 10.63
N ALA A 103 -11.37 -1.06 10.49
CA ALA A 103 -10.98 -0.48 9.20
C ALA A 103 -9.67 -1.04 8.62
N TRP A 104 -9.04 -2.04 9.23
CA TRP A 104 -7.74 -2.54 8.78
C TRP A 104 -7.79 -3.05 7.34
N LEU A 105 -8.80 -3.86 7.00
CA LEU A 105 -8.93 -4.47 5.68
C LEU A 105 -9.14 -3.42 4.58
N GLU A 106 -10.04 -2.47 4.80
CA GLU A 106 -10.26 -1.36 3.85
C GLU A 106 -8.98 -0.55 3.62
N ASN A 107 -8.24 -0.26 4.69
CA ASN A 107 -6.97 0.43 4.59
C ASN A 107 -5.90 -0.40 3.87
N PHE A 108 -5.87 -1.72 4.08
CA PHE A 108 -5.00 -2.67 3.38
C PHE A 108 -5.31 -2.69 1.88
N LEU A 109 -6.57 -2.81 1.49
CA LEU A 109 -7.00 -2.77 0.08
C LEU A 109 -6.67 -1.42 -0.58
N ARG A 110 -6.84 -0.31 0.15
CA ARG A 110 -6.47 1.03 -0.34
C ARG A 110 -4.96 1.16 -0.58
N ARG A 111 -4.13 0.49 0.22
CA ARG A 111 -2.65 0.46 0.04
C ARG A 111 -2.21 -0.48 -1.08
N ASN A 112 -2.97 -1.55 -1.32
CA ASN A 112 -2.66 -2.63 -2.26
C ASN A 112 -3.60 -2.55 -3.47
N THR A 113 -3.39 -1.54 -4.31
CA THR A 113 -4.25 -1.26 -5.47
C THR A 113 -4.25 -2.36 -6.53
N GLN A 114 -3.28 -3.28 -6.50
CA GLN A 114 -3.26 -4.48 -7.33
C GLN A 114 -4.44 -5.42 -7.03
N LEU A 115 -5.05 -5.35 -5.85
CA LEU A 115 -6.18 -6.19 -5.44
C LEU A 115 -7.55 -5.65 -5.89
N LYS A 116 -7.59 -4.53 -6.63
CA LYS A 116 -8.85 -3.88 -7.04
C LYS A 116 -9.74 -4.77 -7.91
N ASN A 117 -9.15 -5.67 -8.68
CA ASN A 117 -9.87 -6.49 -9.66
C ASN A 117 -10.14 -7.92 -9.17
N VAL A 118 -9.76 -8.25 -7.93
CA VAL A 118 -10.01 -9.57 -7.33
C VAL A 118 -11.51 -9.80 -7.22
N LYS A 119 -11.96 -10.98 -7.64
CA LYS A 119 -13.39 -11.35 -7.63
C LYS A 119 -13.81 -11.84 -6.24
N TRP A 120 -13.88 -10.93 -5.28
CA TRP A 120 -14.23 -11.26 -3.91
C TRP A 120 -15.53 -12.07 -3.84
N PRO A 121 -15.54 -13.21 -3.13
CA PRO A 121 -16.75 -14.00 -2.99
C PRO A 121 -17.84 -13.16 -2.32
N HIS A 122 -19.05 -13.18 -2.88
CA HIS A 122 -20.19 -12.52 -2.26
C HIS A 122 -20.35 -13.01 -0.82
N ILE A 123 -20.48 -12.07 0.12
CA ILE A 123 -20.84 -12.37 1.50
C ILE A 123 -22.23 -13.01 1.45
N LYS A 124 -22.30 -14.34 1.50
CA LYS A 124 -23.51 -14.98 2.00
C LYS A 124 -23.55 -14.61 3.47
N VAL A 125 -24.38 -13.63 3.82
CA VAL A 125 -24.86 -13.49 5.19
C VAL A 125 -25.31 -14.88 5.59
N VAL A 126 -24.68 -15.44 6.63
CA VAL A 126 -25.11 -16.72 7.20
C VAL A 126 -26.48 -16.45 7.81
N GLU A 127 -27.53 -16.57 7.01
CA GLU A 127 -28.91 -16.61 7.49
C GLU A 127 -29.10 -17.94 8.23
N GLY A 128 -29.39 -17.84 9.52
CA GLY A 128 -30.13 -18.84 10.27
C GLY A 128 -29.34 -20.09 10.64
N THR A 129 -29.10 -20.25 11.93
CA THR A 129 -29.04 -21.58 12.55
C THR A 129 -29.90 -21.50 13.82
N PRO A 130 -30.80 -22.48 14.03
CA PRO A 130 -32.05 -22.32 14.79
C PRO A 130 -31.89 -22.04 16.29
#